data_AF-X0S4R4-F1
#
_entry.id   AF-X0S4R4-F1
#
_cell.length_a   1.000
_cell.length_b   1.000
_cell.length_c   1.000
_cell.angle_alpha   90.00
_cell.angle_beta   90.00
_cell.angle_gamma   90.00
#
_symmetry.space_group_name_H-M   'P 1'
#
loop_
_entity.id
_entity.type
_entity.pdbx_description
1 polymer ?
#
loop_
_entity_poly.entity_id
_entity_poly.type
_entity_poly.pdbx_seq_one_letter_code
_entity_poly.pdbx_strand_id
1 'polypeptide(L)' 'MEIAKIREKVGQDEYEISLHAEKERYSEDIMISDLENAILSGEILEDYSDDPRGPSCLILGYSHNRPIHIVCG' A
#
# COMPACT_ATOMS: atom_id res chain seq x y z
N MET A 1 -9.79 1.50 -7.89
CA MET A 1 -9.01 0.23 -8.01
C MET A 1 -9.71 -0.90 -7.25
N GLU A 2 -9.35 -2.18 -7.47
CA GLU A 2 -9.92 -3.30 -6.71
C GLU A 2 -8.92 -3.88 -5.71
N ILE A 3 -9.23 -3.81 -4.40
CA ILE A 3 -8.34 -4.32 -3.33
C ILE A 3 -7.96 -5.79 -3.53
N ALA A 4 -8.86 -6.62 -4.09
CA ALA A 4 -8.59 -8.03 -4.36
C ALA A 4 -7.41 -8.23 -5.31
N LYS A 5 -7.31 -7.42 -6.38
CA LYS A 5 -6.22 -7.47 -7.35
C LYS A 5 -4.90 -6.99 -6.75
N ILE A 6 -4.95 -5.98 -5.89
CA ILE A 6 -3.77 -5.47 -5.18
C ILE A 6 -3.22 -6.56 -4.26
N ARG A 7 -4.10 -7.20 -3.48
CA ARG A 7 -3.72 -8.31 -2.59
C ARG A 7 -3.17 -9.51 -3.34
N GLU A 8 -3.74 -9.84 -4.49
CA GLU A 8 -3.23 -10.91 -5.36
C GLU A 8 -1.79 -10.62 -5.81
N LYS A 9 -1.52 -9.41 -6.32
CA LYS A 9 -0.17 -9.01 -6.73
C LYS A 9 0.82 -8.99 -5.58
N VAL A 10 0.43 -8.44 -4.44
CA VAL A 10 1.29 -8.42 -3.23
C VAL A 10 1.60 -9.85 -2.77
N GLY A 11 0.61 -10.74 -2.77
CA GLY A 11 0.83 -12.16 -2.42
C GLY A 11 1.67 -12.96 -3.42
N GLN A 12 1.94 -12.39 -4.61
CA GLN A 12 2.80 -12.96 -5.66
C GLN A 12 4.15 -12.24 -5.78
N ASP A 13 4.46 -11.30 -4.87
CA ASP A 13 5.63 -10.41 -4.96
C ASP A 13 5.68 -9.58 -6.27
N GLU A 14 4.53 -9.33 -6.89
CA GLU A 14 4.38 -8.58 -8.14
C GLU A 14 4.12 -7.08 -7.89
N TYR A 15 5.02 -6.44 -7.15
CA TYR A 15 4.93 -5.00 -6.87
C TYR A 15 6.33 -4.37 -6.80
N GLU A 16 6.36 -3.04 -6.91
CA GLU A 16 7.56 -2.24 -6.67
C GLU A 16 7.25 -1.11 -5.69
N ILE A 17 8.28 -0.68 -4.94
CA ILE A 17 8.17 0.43 -4.01
C ILE A 17 8.85 1.65 -4.65
N SER A 18 8.12 2.75 -4.77
CA SER A 18 8.68 3.99 -5.28
C SER A 18 9.80 4.51 -4.36
N LEU A 19 10.74 5.28 -4.92
CA LEU A 19 11.82 5.86 -4.12
C LEU A 19 11.32 6.74 -2.96
N HIS A 20 10.17 7.40 -3.12
CA HIS A 20 9.57 8.19 -2.04
C HIS A 20 9.07 7.27 -0.92
N ALA A 21 8.25 6.27 -1.26
CA ALA A 21 7.73 5.31 -0.29
C ALA A 21 8.86 4.54 0.42
N GLU A 22 9.94 4.22 -0.28
CA GLU A 22 11.13 3.59 0.28
C GLU A 22 11.79 4.46 1.36
N LYS A 23 11.93 5.76 1.11
CA LYS A 23 12.51 6.70 2.09
C LYS A 23 11.62 6.87 3.32
N GLU A 24 10.32 7.05 3.12
CA GLU A 24 9.37 7.23 4.21
C GLU A 24 9.32 5.98 5.11
N ARG A 25 9.16 4.78 4.52
CA ARG A 25 9.09 3.54 5.31
C ARG A 25 10.35 3.31 6.14
N TYR A 26 11.54 3.64 5.62
CA TYR A 26 12.78 3.52 6.38
C TYR A 26 12.84 4.54 7.53
N SER A 27 12.42 5.78 7.29
CA SER A 27 12.40 6.82 8.33
C SER A 27 11.42 6.52 9.47
N GLU A 28 10.41 5.72 9.16
CA GLU A 28 9.33 5.34 10.06
C GLU A 28 9.49 3.94 10.68
N ASP A 29 10.60 3.24 10.42
CA ASP A 29 10.83 1.85 10.84
C ASP A 29 9.70 0.89 10.41
N ILE A 30 9.21 1.05 9.17
CA ILE A 30 8.22 0.18 8.55
C ILE A 30 8.94 -0.84 7.66
N MET A 31 8.84 -2.12 8.04
CA MET A 31 9.39 -3.22 7.25
C MET A 31 8.50 -3.54 6.05
N ILE A 32 9.06 -4.22 5.05
CA ILE A 32 8.29 -4.72 3.90
C ILE A 32 7.15 -5.64 4.39
N SER A 33 7.42 -6.51 5.36
CA SER A 33 6.40 -7.36 5.96
C SER A 33 5.27 -6.58 6.64
N ASP A 34 5.54 -5.40 7.20
CA ASP A 34 4.49 -4.54 7.77
C ASP A 34 3.58 -3.98 6.67
N LEU A 35 4.17 -3.55 5.55
CA LEU A 35 3.45 -3.08 4.37
C LEU A 35 2.55 -4.18 3.80
N GLU A 36 3.10 -5.37 3.58
CA GLU A 36 2.38 -6.52 3.04
C GLU A 36 1.22 -6.93 3.95
N ASN A 37 1.46 -7.07 5.26
CA ASN A 37 0.41 -7.37 6.23
C ASN A 37 -0.71 -6.32 6.24
N ALA A 38 -0.33 -5.04 6.18
CA ALA A 38 -1.28 -3.94 6.12
C ALA A 38 -2.13 -3.99 4.84
N ILE A 39 -1.54 -4.26 3.67
CA ILE A 39 -2.30 -4.36 2.41
C ILE A 39 -3.21 -5.61 2.37
N LEU A 40 -2.70 -6.75 2.83
CA LEU A 40 -3.43 -8.02 2.83
C LEU A 40 -4.67 -8.00 3.73
N SER A 41 -4.64 -7.22 4.82
CA SER A 41 -5.74 -7.08 5.77
C SER A 41 -6.53 -5.78 5.67
N GLY A 42 -6.00 -4.77 4.96
CA GLY A 42 -6.53 -3.40 4.92
C GLY A 42 -7.65 -3.17 3.91
N GLU A 43 -8.17 -1.95 3.89
CA GLU A 43 -9.26 -1.52 2.99
C GLU A 43 -8.86 -0.27 2.20
N ILE A 44 -9.51 -0.05 1.05
CA ILE A 44 -9.36 1.19 0.30
C ILE A 44 -10.17 2.27 1.02
N LEU A 45 -9.47 3.30 1.51
CA LEU A 45 -10.07 4.47 2.15
C LEU A 45 -10.47 5.53 1.12
N GLU A 46 -9.64 5.74 0.09
CA GLU A 46 -9.88 6.70 -1.00
C GLU A 46 -9.50 6.09 -2.36
N ASP A 47 -10.29 6.36 -3.40
CA ASP A 47 -10.03 5.92 -4.78
C ASP A 47 -9.78 7.15 -5.67
N TYR A 48 -8.64 7.19 -6.35
CA TYR A 48 -8.22 8.28 -7.23
C TYR A 48 -8.10 7.75 -8.67
N SER A 49 -9.17 7.18 -9.19
CA SER A 49 -9.20 6.58 -10.54
C SER A 49 -8.88 7.57 -11.67
N ASP A 50 -9.17 8.85 -11.46
CA ASP A 50 -9.08 9.92 -12.45
C ASP A 50 -7.91 10.90 -12.20
N ASP A 51 -6.95 10.55 -11.33
CA ASP A 51 -5.82 11.43 -11.05
C ASP A 51 -4.96 11.65 -12.31
N PRO A 52 -4.62 12.90 -12.68
CA PRO A 52 -3.83 13.22 -13.88
C PRO A 52 -2.44 12.55 -13.93
N ARG A 53 -1.93 12.09 -12.79
CA ARG A 53 -0.63 11.41 -12.67
C ARG A 53 -0.73 9.90 -12.84
N GLY A 54 -1.95 9.37 -12.94
CA GLY A 54 -2.24 7.95 -13.06
C GLY A 54 -3.21 7.46 -11.98
N PRO A 55 -4.04 6.44 -12.26
CA PRO A 55 -4.98 5.89 -11.28
C PRO A 55 -4.25 5.40 -10.03
N SER A 56 -4.75 5.75 -8.85
CA SER A 56 -4.21 5.24 -7.58
C SER A 56 -5.30 5.11 -6.52
N CYS A 57 -4.96 4.55 -5.36
CA CYS A 57 -5.85 4.48 -4.20
C CYS A 57 -5.04 4.61 -2.90
N LEU A 58 -5.71 5.10 -1.85
CA LEU A 58 -5.20 5.12 -0.49
C LEU A 58 -5.74 3.90 0.26
N ILE A 59 -4.85 3.05 0.73
CA ILE A 59 -5.17 1.87 1.53
C ILE A 59 -4.87 2.17 2.99
N LEU A 60 -5.83 1.89 3.87
CA LEU A 60 -5.61 1.83 5.31
C LEU A 60 -5.48 0.37 5.73
N GLY A 61 -4.33 0.03 6.29
CA GLY A 61 -4.07 -1.28 6.88
C GLY A 61 -3.41 -1.16 8.24
N TYR A 62 -3.17 -2.31 8.87
CA TYR A 62 -2.56 -2.38 10.18
C TYR A 62 -1.44 -3.43 10.19
N SER A 63 -0.33 -3.09 10.85
CA SER A 63 0.68 -4.07 11.26
C SER A 63 1.03 -3.83 12.72
N HIS A 64 1.04 -4.88 13.55
CA HIS A 64 1.34 -4.75 14.99
C HIS A 64 0.53 -3.65 15.72
N ASN A 65 -0.77 -3.51 15.41
CA ASN A 65 -1.66 -2.42 15.89
C ASN A 65 -1.25 -0.99 15.48
N ARG A 66 -0.23 -0.83 14.63
CA ARG A 66 0.12 0.44 14.01
C ARG A 66 -0.68 0.61 12.73
N PRO A 67 -1.46 1.70 12.59
CA PRO A 67 -2.09 2.04 11.32
C PRO A 67 -1.03 2.46 10.31
N ILE A 68 -1.14 1.97 9.08
CA ILE A 68 -0.27 2.31 7.96
C ILE A 68 -1.15 2.74 6.80
N HIS A 69 -0.89 3.92 6.26
CA HIS A 69 -1.48 4.39 5.02
C HIS A 69 -0.54 4.11 3.86
N ILE A 70 -1.05 3.45 2.82
CA ILE A 70 -0.29 3.10 1.62
C ILE A 70 -0.99 3.70 0.41
N VAL A 71 -0.27 4.50 -0.39
CA VAL A 71 -0.73 4.89 -1.73
C VAL A 71 -0.26 3.83 -2.73
N CYS A 72 -1.18 3.24 -3.49
CA CYS A 72 -0.92 2.22 -4.50
C CYS A 72 -1.49 2.66 -5.85
N GLY A 73 -0.70 2.59 -6.93
CA GLY A 73 -1.08 2.98 -8.29
C GLY A 73 -0.24 2.25 -9.34
#